data_AF-A0A2D9U1J6-F1
#
_entry.id   AF-A0A2D9U1J6-F1
#
_cell.length_a   1.000
_cell.length_b   1.000
_cell.length_c   1.000
_cell.angle_alpha   90.00
_cell.angle_beta   90.00
_cell.angle_gamma   90.00
#
_symmetry.space_group_name_H-M   'P 1'
#
loop_
_entity.id
_entity.type
_entity.pdbx_description
1 polymer ?
#
loop_
_entity_poly.entity_id
_entity_poly.type
_entity_poly.pdbx_seq_one_letter_code
_entity_poly.pdbx_strand_id
1 'polypeptide(L)' 'MMALSKVDFGKMLAVKLCESHDLVKLSRWAYEIFLENQKALDPKLREVLLDLSRIEDSPEFEYTIDELKNLAKELQN' A
#
# COMPACT_ATOMS: atom_id res chain seq x y z
N MET A 1 -3.12 16.91 -12.90
CA MET A 1 -2.80 15.53 -12.46
C MET A 1 -3.88 15.16 -11.44
N MET A 2 -4.62 14.08 -11.67
CA MET A 2 -5.63 13.61 -10.69
C MET A 2 -4.91 13.03 -9.47
N ALA A 3 -5.44 13.29 -8.29
CA ALA A 3 -4.94 12.70 -7.04
C ALA A 3 -5.20 11.19 -7.05
N LEU A 4 -4.22 10.39 -6.61
CA LEU A 4 -4.42 8.96 -6.39
C LEU A 4 -5.47 8.77 -5.30
N SER A 5 -6.59 8.12 -5.64
CA SER A 5 -7.63 7.81 -4.68
C SER A 5 -7.33 6.51 -3.93
N LYS A 6 -7.98 6.30 -2.78
CA LYS A 6 -7.89 5.04 -2.04
C LYS A 6 -8.36 3.84 -2.84
N VAL A 7 -9.44 4.02 -3.59
CA VAL A 7 -10.01 2.96 -4.43
C VAL A 7 -9.03 2.57 -5.53
N ASP A 8 -8.38 3.55 -6.15
CA ASP A 8 -7.35 3.28 -7.17
C ASP A 8 -6.15 2.55 -6.56
N PHE A 9 -5.67 3.01 -5.40
CA PHE A 9 -4.59 2.33 -4.70
C PHE A 9 -4.97 0.91 -4.25
N GLY A 10 -6.18 0.69 -3.74
CA GLY A 10 -6.65 -0.64 -3.35
C GLY A 10 -6.66 -1.63 -4.52
N LYS A 11 -7.02 -1.19 -5.72
CA LYS A 11 -6.91 -2.00 -6.95
C LYS A 11 -5.46 -2.28 -7.31
N MET A 12 -4.58 -1.28 -7.23
CA MET A 12 -3.15 -1.45 -7.49
C MET A 12 -2.51 -2.43 -6.51
N LEU A 13 -2.85 -2.35 -5.22
CA LEU A 13 -2.39 -3.25 -4.17
C LEU A 13 -2.85 -4.69 -4.45
N ALA A 14 -4.11 -4.90 -4.83
CA ALA A 14 -4.62 -6.22 -5.18
C ALA A 14 -3.86 -6.84 -6.37
N VAL A 15 -3.55 -6.04 -7.40
CA VAL A 15 -2.72 -6.49 -8.54
C VAL A 15 -1.31 -6.83 -8.07
N LYS A 16 -0.69 -5.97 -7.25
CA LYS A 16 0.68 -6.19 -6.76
C LYS A 16 0.81 -7.49 -5.96
N LEU A 17 -0.19 -7.79 -5.13
CA LEU A 17 -0.25 -9.03 -4.34
C LEU A 17 -0.45 -10.28 -5.21
N CYS A 18 -1.05 -10.17 -6.41
CA CYS A 18 -1.10 -11.27 -7.37
C CYS A 18 0.26 -11.51 -8.05
N GLU A 19 1.08 -10.47 -8.22
CA GLU A 19 2.41 -10.57 -8.82
C GLU A 19 3.46 -11.13 -7.86
N SER A 20 3.40 -10.75 -6.59
CA SER A 20 4.41 -11.14 -5.59
C SER A 20 3.88 -11.10 -4.18
N HIS A 21 4.27 -12.09 -3.37
CA HIS A 21 4.08 -12.14 -1.92
C HIS A 21 5.34 -11.71 -1.15
N ASP A 22 6.33 -11.15 -1.84
CA ASP A 22 7.56 -10.66 -1.23
C ASP A 22 7.29 -9.32 -0.54
N LEU A 23 7.23 -9.34 0.80
CA LEU A 23 6.91 -8.18 1.62
C LEU A 23 7.93 -7.05 1.47
N VAL A 24 9.20 -7.36 1.21
CA VAL A 24 10.25 -6.36 0.98
C VAL A 24 9.98 -5.61 -0.33
N LYS A 25 9.60 -6.33 -1.39
CA LYS A 25 9.21 -5.70 -2.65
C LYS A 25 7.95 -4.87 -2.52
N LEU A 26 6.99 -5.33 -1.71
CA LEU A 26 5.76 -4.58 -1.45
C LEU A 26 6.04 -3.30 -0.66
N SER A 27 6.89 -3.36 0.37
CA SER A 27 7.32 -2.22 1.18
C SER A 27 7.91 -1.11 0.31
N ARG A 28 8.90 -1.47 -0.51
CA ARG A 28 9.58 -0.52 -1.41
C ARG A 28 8.63 0.06 -2.44
N TRP A 29 7.78 -0.79 -3.02
CA TRP A 29 6.78 -0.35 -3.98
C TRP A 29 5.79 0.65 -3.37
N ALA A 30 5.30 0.42 -2.15
CA ALA A 30 4.41 1.36 -1.46
C ALA A 30 5.09 2.72 -1.22
N TYR A 31 6.38 2.71 -0.87
CA TYR A 31 7.14 3.93 -0.69
C TYR A 31 7.35 4.71 -2.00
N GLU A 32 7.59 4.02 -3.11
CA GLU A 32 7.67 4.64 -4.45
C GLU A 32 6.35 5.35 -4.80
N ILE A 33 5.21 4.68 -4.62
CA ILE A 33 3.88 5.28 -4.84
C ILE A 33 3.67 6.51 -3.96
N PHE A 34 4.11 6.46 -2.69
CA PHE A 34 4.07 7.62 -1.80
C PHE A 34 4.89 8.79 -2.35
N LEU A 35 6.14 8.58 -2.75
CA LEU A 35 7.02 9.64 -3.25
C LEU A 35 6.48 10.29 -4.53
N GLU A 36 5.91 9.49 -5.42
CA GLU A 36 5.31 9.95 -6.68
C GLU A 36 4.05 10.81 -6.45
N ASN A 37 3.28 10.50 -5.41
CA ASN A 37 1.97 11.12 -5.16
C ASN A 37 1.95 12.08 -3.96
N GLN A 38 3.08 12.29 -3.27
CA GLN A 38 3.17 13.02 -1.99
C GLN A 38 2.55 14.43 -1.97
N LYS A 39 2.43 15.08 -3.13
CA LYS A 39 1.86 16.43 -3.28
C LYS A 39 0.33 16.46 -3.34
N ALA A 40 -0.30 15.32 -3.62
CA ALA A 40 -1.75 15.22 -3.87
C ALA A 40 -2.41 14.01 -3.18
N LEU A 41 -1.74 13.39 -2.21
CA LEU A 41 -2.28 12.26 -1.45
C LEU A 41 -3.29 12.71 -0.40
N ASP A 42 -4.42 12.00 -0.35
CA ASP A 42 -5.33 12.01 0.78
C ASP A 42 -4.58 11.64 2.08
N PRO A 43 -4.81 12.32 3.22
CA PRO A 43 -4.09 12.05 4.47
C PRO A 43 -4.18 10.59 4.95
N LYS A 44 -5.34 9.95 4.82
CA LYS A 44 -5.50 8.55 5.24
C LYS A 44 -4.77 7.60 4.28
N LEU A 45 -4.77 7.90 2.98
CA LEU A 45 -3.99 7.13 2.01
C LEU A 45 -2.48 7.29 2.23
N ARG A 46 -2.03 8.49 2.59
CA ARG A 46 -0.65 8.75 3.00
C ARG A 46 -0.25 7.86 4.18
N GLU A 47 -1.07 7.78 5.21
CA GLU A 47 -0.81 6.91 6.37
C GLU A 47 -0.66 5.44 5.95
N VAL A 48 -1.60 4.92 5.16
CA VAL A 48 -1.53 3.54 4.66
C VAL A 48 -0.25 3.27 3.88
N LEU A 49 0.15 4.16 2.98
CA LEU A 49 1.37 3.97 2.19
C LEU A 49 2.64 3.98 3.06
N LEU A 50 2.68 4.85 4.07
CA LEU A 50 3.79 4.91 5.01
C LEU A 50 3.85 3.68 5.91
N ASP A 51 2.70 3.17 6.36
CA ASP A 51 2.63 1.94 7.15
C ASP A 51 3.09 0.73 6.31
N LEU A 52 2.62 0.62 5.07
CA LEU A 52 3.05 -0.44 4.15
C LEU A 52 4.56 -0.36 3.85
N SER A 53 5.13 0.85 3.77
CA SER A 53 6.58 1.05 3.55
C SER A 53 7.47 0.67 4.73
N ARG A 54 6.88 0.30 5.87
CA ARG A 54 7.60 -0.09 7.09
C ARG A 54 7.44 -1.58 7.43
N ILE A 55 6.74 -2.35 6.59
CA ILE A 55 6.51 -3.78 6.81
C ILE A 55 7.84 -4.54 6.90
N GLU A 56 8.88 -4.10 6.18
CA GLU A 56 10.20 -4.75 6.24
C GLU A 56 11.00 -4.40 7.51
N ASP A 57 10.68 -3.28 8.18
CA ASP A 57 11.49 -2.71 9.25
C ASP A 57 11.09 -3.20 10.65
N SER A 58 9.94 -3.84 10.80
CA SER A 58 9.39 -4.15 12.12
C SER A 58 8.59 -5.45 12.15
N PRO A 59 9.08 -6.50 12.84
CA PRO A 59 8.36 -7.76 13.05
C PRO A 59 6.99 -7.57 13.72
N GLU A 60 6.80 -6.50 14.50
CA GLU A 60 5.49 -6.16 15.10
C GLU A 60 4.44 -5.62 14.11
N PHE A 61 4.84 -5.29 12.86
CA PHE A 61 3.93 -4.89 11.77
C PHE A 61 3.91 -5.92 10.64
N GLU A 62 4.23 -7.18 10.96
CA GLU A 62 4.27 -8.28 10.00
C GLU A 62 2.86 -8.59 9.49
N TYR A 63 2.42 -7.81 8.51
CA TYR A 63 1.20 -8.07 7.77
C TYR A 63 1.32 -9.43 7.10
N THR A 64 0.38 -10.33 7.38
CA THR A 64 0.18 -11.51 6.57
C THR A 64 -0.35 -11.12 5.18
N ILE A 65 -0.12 -11.98 4.20
CA ILE A 65 -0.65 -11.77 2.84
C ILE A 65 -2.18 -11.67 2.83
N ASP A 66 -2.86 -12.38 3.72
CA ASP A 66 -4.32 -12.33 3.79
C ASP A 66 -4.82 -11.02 4.42
N GLU A 67 -4.11 -10.46 5.40
CA GLU A 67 -4.39 -9.11 5.92
C GLU A 67 -4.17 -8.06 4.84
N LEU A 68 -3.13 -8.17 4.01
CA LEU A 68 -2.90 -7.26 2.88
C LEU A 68 -3.99 -7.36 1.81
N LYS A 69 -4.50 -8.56 1.54
CA LYS A 69 -5.63 -8.76 0.64
C LYS A 69 -6.92 -8.16 1.21
N ASN A 70 -7.12 -8.23 2.52
CA ASN A 70 -8.28 -7.62 3.17
C ASN A 70 -8.17 -6.09 3.14
N LEU A 71 -7.00 -5.54 3.46
CA LEU A 71 -6.72 -4.11 3.32
C LEU A 71 -6.99 -3.62 1.90
N ALA A 72 -6.54 -4.37 0.88
CA ALA A 72 -6.81 -4.03 -0.52
C ALA A 72 -8.31 -3.97 -0.85
N LYS A 73 -9.14 -4.83 -0.25
CA LYS A 73 -10.60 -4.81 -0.41
C LYS A 73 -11.24 -3.66 0.37
N GLU A 74 -10.80 -3.41 1.61
CA GLU A 74 -11.31 -2.31 2.43
C GLU A 74 -11.08 -0.95 1.79
N LEU A 75 -9.93 -0.76 1.13
CA LEU A 75 -9.62 0.47 0.39
C LEU A 75 -10.53 0.70 -0.84
N GLN A 76 -11.17 -0.36 -1.34
CA GLN A 76 -12.06 -0.32 -2.51
C GLN A 76 -13.53 -0.08 -2.15
N ASN A 77 -13.90 -0.20 -0.87
CA ASN A 77 -15.25 0.02 -0.36
C ASN A 77 -15.44 1.46 0.15
#